data_AF-A0A7C3Z6H5-F1
#
_entry.id   AF-A0A7C3Z6H5-F1
#
_cell.length_a   1.000
_cell.length_b   1.000
_cell.length_c   1.000
_cell.angle_alpha   90.00
_cell.angle_beta   90.00
_cell.angle_gamma   90.00
#
_symmetry.space_group_name_H-M   'P 1'
#
loop_
_entity.id
_entity.type
_entity.pdbx_description
1 polymer ?
#
loop_
_entity_poly.entity_id
_entity_poly.type
_entity_poly.pdbx_seq_one_letter_code
_entity_poly.pdbx_strand_id
1 'polypeptide(L)'
;MKSLYELARRAHQNIKPYVPGKPEEQLYRELGLTKVVKLASNENPLGASPKAIRALRQSAHKINRYPEGSAYYLKQRLAKELNVQMETLIIGNGSSEVISLTLQSFA
;
A
#
# COMPACT_ATOMS: atom_id res chain seq x y z
N MET A 1 -10.61 8.51 -35.87
CA MET A 1 -9.73 7.64 -35.04
C MET A 1 -10.38 7.55 -33.66
N LYS A 2 -10.58 6.35 -33.11
CA LYS A 2 -11.20 6.22 -31.76
C LYS A 2 -10.23 6.70 -30.69
N SER A 3 -10.73 7.39 -29.67
CA SER A 3 -9.95 7.77 -28.50
C SER A 3 -9.59 6.55 -27.64
N LEU A 4 -8.53 6.64 -26.83
CA LEU A 4 -8.17 5.60 -25.86
C LEU A 4 -9.33 5.25 -24.91
N TYR A 5 -10.18 6.24 -24.60
CA TYR A 5 -11.37 6.06 -23.77
C TYR A 5 -12.42 5.15 -24.44
N GLU A 6 -12.61 5.29 -25.75
CA GLU A 6 -13.53 4.47 -26.55
C GLU A 6 -12.99 3.05 -26.80
N LEU A 7 -11.68 2.84 -26.63
CA LEU A 7 -11.03 1.53 -26.74
C LEU A 7 -11.01 0.76 -25.41
N ALA A 8 -11.18 1.44 -24.26
CA ALA A 8 -11.20 0.80 -22.96
C ALA A 8 -12.43 -0.13 -22.79
N ARG A 9 -12.30 -1.17 -21.94
CA ARG A 9 -13.44 -2.04 -21.58
C ARG A 9 -14.59 -1.17 -21.06
N ARG A 10 -15.83 -1.43 -21.51
CA ARG A 10 -17.04 -0.67 -21.12
C ARG A 10 -17.15 -0.42 -19.62
N ALA A 11 -16.77 -1.39 -18.79
CA ALA A 11 -16.75 -1.26 -17.33
C ALA A 11 -15.94 -0.05 -16.81
N HIS A 12 -14.91 0.40 -17.53
CA HIS A 12 -14.08 1.54 -17.15
C HIS A 12 -14.68 2.89 -17.55
N GLN A 13 -15.66 2.90 -18.45
CA GLN A 13 -16.31 4.14 -18.92
C GLN A 13 -17.19 4.80 -17.86
N ASN A 14 -17.50 4.07 -16.78
CA ASN A 14 -18.34 4.57 -15.67
C ASN A 14 -17.56 4.76 -14.37
N ILE A 15 -16.25 4.51 -14.36
CA ILE A 15 -15.42 4.67 -13.16
C ILE A 15 -14.96 6.12 -13.06
N LYS A 16 -15.29 6.77 -11.96
CA LYS A 16 -14.73 8.10 -11.66
C LYS A 16 -13.25 7.96 -11.27
N PRO A 17 -12.35 8.79 -11.84
CA PRO A 17 -10.95 8.80 -11.42
C PRO A 17 -10.81 9.02 -9.91
N TYR A 18 -9.86 8.30 -9.31
CA TYR A 18 -9.50 8.54 -7.91
C TYR A 18 -8.88 9.94 -7.77
N VAL A 19 -9.34 10.69 -6.76
CA VAL A 19 -8.79 12.00 -6.42
C VAL A 19 -7.93 11.83 -5.15
N PRO A 20 -6.60 11.74 -5.28
CA PRO A 20 -5.72 11.65 -4.12
C PRO A 20 -5.72 12.95 -3.32
N GLY A 21 -5.35 12.85 -2.04
CA GLY A 21 -5.03 14.02 -1.23
C GLY A 21 -3.87 14.82 -1.85
N LYS A 22 -3.91 16.15 -1.73
CA LYS A 22 -2.88 17.03 -2.27
C LYS A 22 -1.53 16.80 -1.56
N PRO A 23 -0.41 16.56 -2.27
CA PRO A 23 0.91 16.44 -1.67
C PRO A 23 1.35 17.72 -0.95
N GLU A 24 2.15 17.58 0.11
CA GLU A 24 2.68 18.73 0.85
C GLU A 24 3.56 19.62 -0.04
N GLU A 25 4.37 19.02 -0.90
CA GLU A 25 5.25 19.73 -1.83
C GLU A 25 4.47 20.63 -2.78
N GLN A 26 3.26 20.21 -3.15
CA GLN A 26 2.37 21.01 -3.96
C GLN A 26 1.80 22.19 -3.15
N LEU A 27 1.40 21.96 -1.89
CA LEU A 27 0.93 23.02 -1.00
C LEU A 27 2.02 24.08 -0.74
N TYR A 28 3.27 23.67 -0.51
CA TYR A 28 4.40 24.58 -0.32
C TYR A 28 4.58 25.52 -1.52
N ARG A 29 4.56 24.98 -2.75
CA ARG A 29 4.72 25.77 -3.98
C ARG A 29 3.54 26.70 -4.26
N GLU A 30 2.31 26.23 -4.07
CA GLU A 30 1.10 26.99 -4.44
C GLU A 30 0.79 28.11 -3.45
N LEU A 31 1.06 27.89 -2.16
CA LEU A 31 0.61 28.79 -1.09
C LEU A 31 1.78 29.55 -0.42
N GLY A 32 3.02 29.34 -0.87
CA GLY A 32 4.20 29.97 -0.28
C GLY A 32 4.44 29.60 1.19
N LEU A 33 3.95 28.42 1.59
CA LEU A 33 4.08 27.93 2.96
C LEU A 33 5.50 27.47 3.23
N THR A 34 5.96 27.65 4.47
CA THR A 34 7.23 27.11 4.96
C THR A 34 7.04 25.88 5.85
N LYS A 35 5.80 25.63 6.28
CA LYS A 35 5.44 24.50 7.15
C LYS A 35 4.00 24.04 6.89
N VAL A 36 3.81 22.73 6.79
CA VAL A 36 2.51 22.06 6.76
C VAL A 36 2.44 21.06 7.92
N VAL A 37 1.29 20.96 8.56
CA VAL A 37 1.00 19.91 9.54
C VAL A 37 0.05 18.92 8.88
N LYS A 38 0.54 17.72 8.57
CA LYS A 38 -0.22 16.69 7.86
C LYS A 38 -1.04 15.83 8.81
N LEU A 39 -2.36 15.89 8.65
CA LEU A 39 -3.36 15.12 9.44
C LEU A 39 -4.41 14.45 8.54
N ALA A 40 -4.11 14.25 7.25
CA ALA A 40 -5.11 13.94 6.22
C ALA A 40 -5.13 12.46 5.74
N SER A 41 -4.28 11.59 6.29
CA SER A 41 -4.09 10.23 5.75
C SER A 41 -4.01 9.13 6.81
N ASN A 42 -4.43 9.40 8.04
CA ASN A 42 -4.39 8.44 9.17
C ASN A 42 -3.00 7.84 9.43
N GLU A 43 -1.93 8.58 9.08
CA GLU A 43 -0.56 8.17 9.34
C GLU A 43 -0.25 8.24 10.84
N ASN A 44 0.64 7.37 11.31
CA ASN A 44 1.07 7.39 12.71
C ASN A 44 2.01 8.59 12.95
N PRO A 45 1.67 9.57 13.81
CA PRO A 45 2.50 10.74 14.06
C PRO A 45 3.84 10.42 14.74
N LEU A 46 3.97 9.23 15.35
CA LEU A 46 5.22 8.76 15.95
C LEU A 46 6.20 8.18 14.92
N GLY A 47 5.76 8.03 13.67
CA GLY A 47 6.52 7.38 12.60
C GLY A 47 6.58 5.86 12.76
N ALA A 48 7.48 5.23 12.01
CA ALA A 48 7.68 3.80 12.06
C ALA A 48 8.42 3.36 13.34
N SER A 49 8.15 2.13 13.79
CA SER A 49 8.86 1.53 14.93
C SER A 49 10.39 1.60 14.75
N PRO A 50 11.17 2.00 15.77
CA PRO A 50 12.63 1.98 15.70
C PRO A 50 13.21 0.60 15.38
N LYS A 51 12.51 -0.49 15.77
CA LYS A 51 12.89 -1.86 15.42
C LYS A 51 12.74 -2.13 13.92
N ALA A 52 11.66 -1.63 13.30
CA ALA A 52 11.42 -1.76 11.86
C ALA A 52 12.46 -0.97 11.04
N ILE A 53 12.78 0.26 11.46
CA ILE A 53 13.82 1.07 10.82
C ILE A 53 15.18 0.37 10.85
N ARG A 54 15.55 -0.24 11.99
CA ARG A 54 16.80 -1.01 12.07
C ARG A 54 16.80 -2.22 11.14
N ALA A 55 15.71 -2.99 11.11
CA ALA A 55 15.58 -4.15 10.22
C ALA A 55 15.72 -3.75 8.74
N LEU A 56 15.05 -2.67 8.32
CA LEU A 56 15.15 -2.11 6.96
C LEU A 56 16.60 -1.74 6.59
N ARG A 57 17.30 -1.03 7.48
CA ARG A 57 18.71 -0.66 7.25
C ARG A 57 19.60 -1.89 7.13
N GLN A 58 19.38 -2.89 7.97
CA GLN A 58 20.13 -4.15 7.93
C GLN A 58 19.86 -4.95 6.66
N SER A 59 18.64 -4.92 6.11
CA SER A 59 18.29 -5.65 4.88
C SER A 59 18.60 -4.90 3.58
N ALA A 60 18.94 -3.62 3.62
CA ALA A 60 19.08 -2.77 2.44
C ALA A 60 20.08 -3.32 1.39
N HIS A 61 21.16 -3.97 1.84
CA HIS A 61 22.16 -4.58 0.96
C HIS A 61 21.65 -5.78 0.13
N LYS A 62 20.45 -6.29 0.43
CA LYS A 62 19.83 -7.42 -0.28
C LYS A 62 18.72 -7.01 -1.25
N ILE A 63 18.49 -5.71 -1.44
CA ILE A 63 17.35 -5.20 -2.24
C ILE A 63 17.41 -5.58 -3.72
N ASN A 64 18.57 -6.02 -4.22
CA ASN A 64 18.75 -6.54 -5.57
C ASN A 64 18.23 -7.98 -5.75
N ARG A 65 17.70 -8.61 -4.70
CA ARG A 65 17.16 -9.97 -4.72
C ARG A 65 15.65 -9.93 -4.49
N TYR A 66 14.93 -10.81 -5.18
CA TYR A 66 13.53 -11.06 -4.87
C TYR A 66 13.39 -11.54 -3.41
N PRO A 67 12.32 -11.12 -2.71
CA PRO A 67 12.00 -11.66 -1.41
C PRO A 67 11.59 -13.14 -1.53
N GLU A 68 11.50 -13.82 -0.39
CA GLU A 68 10.83 -15.11 -0.33
C GLU A 68 9.34 -14.91 -0.64
N GLY A 69 8.85 -15.56 -1.70
CA GLY A 69 7.57 -15.24 -2.33
C GLY A 69 6.33 -15.63 -1.52
N SER A 70 6.43 -16.58 -0.60
CA SER A 70 5.28 -17.02 0.21
C SER A 70 5.04 -16.17 1.46
N ALA A 71 5.95 -15.22 1.75
CA ALA A 71 5.99 -14.46 3.00
C ALA A 71 6.02 -15.37 4.25
N TYR A 72 6.70 -16.52 4.14
CA TYR A 72 6.68 -17.61 5.12
C TYR A 72 6.93 -17.12 6.56
N TYR A 73 8.04 -16.39 6.77
CA TYR A 73 8.43 -15.93 8.10
C TYR A 73 7.44 -14.91 8.70
N LEU A 74 6.81 -14.09 7.86
CA LEU A 74 5.79 -13.15 8.30
C LEU A 74 4.51 -13.90 8.71
N LYS A 75 4.05 -14.85 7.88
CA LYS A 75 2.88 -15.68 8.20
C LYS A 75 3.08 -16.49 9.47
N GLN A 76 4.25 -17.12 9.65
CA GLN A 76 4.58 -17.87 10.86
C GLN A 76 4.51 -16.97 12.11
N ARG A 77 5.07 -15.76 12.05
CA ARG A 77 5.05 -14.82 13.18
C ARG A 77 3.63 -14.35 13.49
N LEU A 78 2.85 -13.99 12.47
CA LEU A 78 1.46 -13.53 12.62
C LEU A 78 0.54 -14.62 13.14
N ALA A 79 0.66 -15.85 12.62
CA ALA A 79 -0.12 -17.00 13.08
C ALA A 79 0.03 -17.22 14.60
N LYS A 80 1.27 -17.13 15.10
CA LYS A 80 1.57 -17.21 16.53
C LYS A 80 0.96 -16.05 17.34
N GLU A 81 1.10 -14.81 16.87
CA GLU A 81 0.58 -13.63 17.59
C GLU A 81 -0.94 -13.57 17.61
N LEU A 82 -1.59 -13.99 16.52
CA LEU A 82 -3.03 -13.95 16.36
C LEU A 82 -3.72 -15.24 16.85
N ASN A 83 -2.95 -16.27 17.22
CA ASN A 83 -3.43 -17.60 17.61
C ASN A 83 -4.33 -18.25 16.54
N VAL A 84 -3.84 -18.27 15.29
CA VAL A 84 -4.53 -18.88 14.13
C VAL A 84 -3.59 -19.81 13.37
N GLN A 85 -4.15 -20.63 12.48
CA GLN A 85 -3.35 -21.48 11.59
C GLN A 85 -2.71 -20.64 10.48
N MET A 86 -1.53 -21.05 10.00
CA MET A 86 -0.81 -20.27 8.99
C MET A 86 -1.56 -20.24 7.64
N GLU A 87 -2.32 -21.28 7.37
CA GLU A 87 -3.11 -21.52 6.16
C GLU A 87 -4.30 -20.56 6.07
N THR A 88 -4.73 -19.97 7.18
CA THR A 88 -5.82 -18.97 7.21
C THR A 88 -5.32 -17.55 6.92
N LEU A 89 -4.04 -17.37 6.59
CA LEU A 89 -3.42 -16.07 6.33
C LEU A 89 -3.09 -15.87 4.84
N ILE A 90 -3.64 -14.79 4.29
CA ILE A 90 -3.20 -14.19 3.03
C ILE A 90 -2.42 -12.91 3.32
N ILE A 91 -1.31 -12.71 2.62
CA ILE A 91 -0.50 -11.49 2.71
C ILE A 91 -0.67 -10.74 1.38
N GLY A 92 -1.03 -9.46 1.47
CA GLY A 92 -1.08 -8.55 0.32
C GLY A 92 -0.17 -7.35 0.51
N ASN A 93 0.13 -6.65 -0.57
CA ASN A 93 0.84 -5.38 -0.61
C ASN A 93 -0.07 -4.22 -0.17
N GLY A 94 -0.50 -4.28 1.09
CA GLY A 94 -1.57 -3.46 1.65
C GLY A 94 -2.93 -4.15 1.58
N SER A 95 -3.83 -3.79 2.50
CA SER A 95 -5.17 -4.40 2.58
C SER A 95 -6.04 -4.14 1.34
N SER A 96 -5.78 -3.05 0.62
CA SER A 96 -6.46 -2.73 -0.65
C SER A 96 -6.28 -3.81 -1.70
N GLU A 97 -5.10 -4.45 -1.77
CA GLU A 97 -4.88 -5.57 -2.69
C GLU A 97 -5.72 -6.78 -2.29
N VAL A 98 -5.77 -7.10 -1.00
CA VAL A 98 -6.59 -8.22 -0.49
C VAL A 98 -8.07 -7.99 -0.81
N ILE A 99 -8.58 -6.77 -0.62
CA ILE A 99 -9.95 -6.40 -1.01
C ILE A 99 -10.17 -6.60 -2.52
N SER A 100 -9.22 -6.17 -3.35
CA SER A 100 -9.31 -6.34 -4.80
C SER A 100 -9.34 -7.81 -5.21
N LEU A 101 -8.47 -8.65 -4.62
CA LEU A 101 -8.44 -10.08 -4.86
C LEU A 101 -9.75 -10.76 -4.42
N THR A 102 -10.31 -10.36 -3.27
CA THR A 102 -11.61 -10.86 -2.82
C THR A 102 -12.70 -10.53 -3.85
N LEU A 103 -12.78 -9.27 -4.32
CA LEU A 103 -13.77 -8.88 -5.32
C LEU A 103 -13.60 -9.66 -6.63
N GLN A 104 -12.37 -9.77 -7.14
CA GLN A 104 -12.09 -10.53 -8.36
C GLN A 104 -12.40 -12.03 -8.25
N SER A 105 -12.42 -12.59 -7.03
CA SER A 105 -12.69 -14.01 -6.81
C SER A 105 -14.18 -14.34 -6.75
N PHE A 106 -15.03 -13.36 -6.42
CA PHE A 106 -16.44 -13.60 -6.09
C PHE A 106 -17.44 -12.74 -6.88
N ALA A 107 -16.99 -11.69 -7.59
CA ALA A 107 -17.84 -10.72 -8.30
C ALA A 107 -17.53 -10.61 -9.80
#